data_AF-A0A3B9CQ31-F1
#
_entry.id   AF-A0A3B9CQ31-F1
#
_cell.length_a   1.000
_cell.length_b   1.000
_cell.length_c   1.000
_cell.angle_alpha   90.00
_cell.angle_beta   90.00
_cell.angle_gamma   90.00
#
_symmetry.space_group_name_H-M   'P 1'
#
loop_
_entity.id
_entity.type
_entity.pdbx_description
1 polymer ?
#
loop_
_entity_poly.entity_id
_entity_poly.type
_entity_poly.pdbx_seq_one_letter_code
_entity_poly.pdbx_strand_id
1 'polypeptide(L)'
;MSHEELRQRICFAAARLLHSRQESDFNAARWRAARSLVSGYIPGQAMPTDLEIRHLLQQLVTGGLPESRASSAAEDDVYAA
;
A
#
# COMPACT_ATOMS: atom_id res chain seq x y z
N MET A 1 -1.88 1.18 -21.69
CA MET A 1 -1.07 0.96 -20.48
C MET A 1 0.20 0.25 -20.88
N SER A 2 1.35 0.79 -20.49
CA SER A 2 2.62 0.09 -20.64
C SER A 2 2.70 -1.09 -19.66
N HIS A 3 3.61 -2.04 -19.92
CA HIS A 3 3.84 -3.15 -18.99
C HIS A 3 4.33 -2.65 -17.62
N GLU A 4 5.09 -1.56 -17.61
CA GLU A 4 5.59 -0.93 -16.39
C GLU A 4 4.47 -0.33 -15.55
N GLU A 5 3.58 0.44 -16.18
CA GLU A 5 2.41 1.02 -15.51
C GLU A 5 1.51 -0.08 -14.93
N LEU A 6 1.28 -1.14 -15.70
CA LEU A 6 0.47 -2.26 -15.24
C LEU A 6 1.12 -2.98 -14.05
N ARG A 7 2.44 -3.19 -14.11
CA ARG A 7 3.21 -3.78 -13.00
C ARG A 7 3.09 -2.98 -11.72
N GLN A 8 3.26 -1.66 -11.80
CA GLN A 8 3.12 -0.76 -10.67
C GLN A 8 1.70 -0.82 -10.07
N ARG A 9 0.67 -0.82 -10.91
CA ARG A 9 -0.73 -0.93 -10.47
C ARG A 9 -1.02 -2.26 -9.78
N ILE A 10 -0.54 -3.38 -10.34
CA ILE A 10 -0.69 -4.71 -9.73
C ILE A 10 0.07 -4.76 -8.40
N CYS A 11 1.28 -4.21 -8.35
CA CYS A 11 2.10 -4.17 -7.14
C CYS A 11 1.42 -3.40 -6.01
N PHE A 12 0.91 -2.20 -6.31
CA PHE A 12 0.19 -1.38 -5.34
C PHE A 12 -1.10 -2.06 -4.84
N ALA A 13 -1.88 -2.63 -5.75
CA ALA A 13 -3.11 -3.35 -5.38
C ALA A 13 -2.81 -4.59 -4.52
N ALA A 14 -1.76 -5.35 -4.84
CA ALA A 14 -1.32 -6.50 -4.06
C ALA A 14 -0.85 -6.10 -2.65
N ALA A 15 -0.02 -5.05 -2.54
CA ALA A 15 0.41 -4.51 -1.26
C ALA A 15 -0.78 -4.04 -0.41
N ARG A 16 -1.80 -3.44 -1.02
CA ARG A 16 -3.03 -3.02 -0.33
C ARG A 16 -3.85 -4.20 0.19
N LEU A 17 -3.94 -5.30 -0.54
CA LEU A 17 -4.61 -6.53 -0.09
C LEU A 17 -3.92 -7.12 1.16
N LEU A 18 -2.59 -7.16 1.15
CA LEU A 18 -1.79 -7.61 2.30
C LEU A 18 -1.92 -6.66 3.49
N HIS A 19 -1.83 -5.34 3.26
CA HIS A 19 -1.98 -4.32 4.31
C HIS A 19 -3.36 -4.39 4.99
N SER A 20 -4.41 -4.60 4.20
CA SER A 20 -5.79 -4.75 4.71
C SER A 20 -6.12 -6.15 5.23
N ARG A 21 -5.13 -7.06 5.35
CA ARG A 21 -5.30 -8.44 5.83
C ARG A 21 -6.30 -9.27 5.02
N GLN A 22 -6.65 -8.86 3.80
CA GLN A 22 -7.54 -9.64 2.91
C GLN A 22 -6.82 -10.87 2.34
N GLU A 23 -5.50 -10.79 2.21
CA GLU A 23 -4.63 -11.87 1.79
C GLU A 23 -3.44 -11.93 2.75
N SER A 24 -2.85 -13.12 2.91
CA SER A 24 -1.63 -13.31 3.72
C SER A 24 -0.41 -13.70 2.88
N ASP A 25 -0.63 -14.22 1.67
CA ASP A 25 0.42 -14.70 0.78
C ASP A 25 0.66 -13.72 -0.38
N PHE A 26 1.94 -13.42 -0.66
CA PHE A 26 2.34 -12.56 -1.78
C PHE A 26 1.85 -13.10 -3.13
N ASN A 27 1.92 -14.41 -3.33
CA ASN A 27 1.50 -15.05 -4.58
C ASN A 27 -0.02 -14.89 -4.79
N ALA A 28 -0.82 -15.16 -3.76
CA ALA A 28 -2.28 -15.01 -3.79
C ALA A 28 -2.68 -13.54 -4.01
N ALA A 29 -2.09 -12.62 -3.23
CA ALA A 29 -2.33 -11.19 -3.35
C ALA A 29 -2.01 -10.65 -4.75
N ARG A 30 -0.88 -11.08 -5.33
CA ARG A 30 -0.46 -10.67 -6.68
C ARG A 30 -1.44 -11.15 -7.74
N TRP A 31 -1.85 -12.42 -7.72
CA TRP A 31 -2.79 -12.95 -8.70
C TRP A 31 -4.18 -12.36 -8.56
N ARG A 32 -4.64 -12.15 -7.32
CA ARG A 32 -5.92 -11.50 -7.06
C ARG A 32 -5.93 -10.05 -7.57
N ALA A 33 -4.87 -9.30 -7.28
CA ALA A 33 -4.69 -7.95 -7.80
C ALA A 33 -4.69 -7.92 -9.33
N ALA A 34 -3.92 -8.80 -9.97
CA ALA A 34 -3.82 -8.84 -11.42
C ALA A 34 -5.16 -9.15 -12.10
N ARG A 35 -5.91 -10.14 -11.59
CA ARG A 35 -7.26 -10.49 -12.08
C ARG A 35 -8.29 -9.39 -11.87
N SER A 36 -8.14 -8.56 -10.83
CA SER A 36 -9.04 -7.42 -10.60
C SER A 36 -8.80 -6.25 -11.56
N LEU A 37 -7.59 -6.15 -12.12
CA LEU A 37 -7.19 -5.05 -12.99
C LEU A 37 -7.28 -5.40 -14.48
N VAL A 38 -7.09 -6.66 -14.83
CA VAL A 38 -7.06 -7.14 -16.22
C VAL A 38 -7.98 -8.34 -16.37
N SER A 39 -8.96 -8.24 -17.26
CA SER A 39 -9.95 -9.29 -17.55
C SER A 39 -9.46 -10.33 -18.57
N GLY A 40 -8.15 -10.55 -18.67
CA GLY A 40 -7.55 -11.34 -19.75
C GLY A 40 -6.09 -11.72 -19.50
N TYR A 41 -5.32 -11.87 -20.57
CA TYR A 41 -3.92 -12.26 -20.50
C TYR A 41 -3.06 -11.19 -19.81
N ILE A 42 -2.25 -11.61 -18.84
CA ILE A 42 -1.29 -10.76 -18.15
C ILE A 42 0.11 -11.15 -18.64
N PRO A 43 0.85 -10.25 -19.29
CA PRO A 43 2.21 -10.53 -19.68
C PRO A 43 3.09 -10.72 -18.45
N GLY A 44 4.01 -11.68 -18.48
CA GLY A 44 4.88 -11.99 -17.34
C GLY A 44 5.73 -10.79 -16.89
N GLN A 45 6.07 -9.90 -17.81
CA GLN A 45 6.80 -8.66 -17.55
C GLN A 45 5.98 -7.65 -16.73
N ALA A 46 4.65 -7.74 -16.77
CA ALA A 46 3.77 -6.90 -15.97
C ALA A 46 3.49 -7.48 -14.59
N MET A 47 3.94 -8.71 -14.29
CA MET A 47 3.76 -9.29 -12.96
C MET A 47 4.86 -8.80 -12.02
N PRO A 48 4.51 -8.21 -10.87
CA PRO A 48 5.51 -7.79 -9.91
C PRO A 48 6.14 -9.00 -9.21
N THR A 49 7.31 -8.75 -8.64
CA THR A 49 8.06 -9.67 -7.77
C THR A 49 7.63 -9.49 -6.31
N ASP A 50 7.87 -10.51 -5.49
CA ASP A 50 7.58 -10.45 -4.05
C ASP A 50 8.36 -9.34 -3.34
N LEU A 51 9.56 -9.00 -3.83
CA LEU A 51 10.38 -7.90 -3.32
C LEU A 51 9.72 -6.53 -3.55
N GLU A 52 9.18 -6.31 -4.75
CA GLU A 52 8.49 -5.06 -5.09
C GLU A 52 7.23 -4.89 -4.23
N ILE A 53 6.45 -5.97 -4.06
CA ILE A 53 5.24 -5.95 -3.22
C ILE A 53 5.62 -5.69 -1.77
N ARG A 54 6.68 -6.32 -1.26
CA ARG A 54 7.17 -6.11 0.11
C ARG A 54 7.61 -4.66 0.33
N HIS A 55 8.33 -4.07 -0.63
CA HIS A 55 8.77 -2.69 -0.55
C HIS A 55 7.58 -1.72 -0.46
N LEU A 56 6.59 -1.86 -1.33
CA LEU A 56 5.37 -1.04 -1.26
C LEU A 56 4.56 -1.31 0.01
N LEU A 57 4.47 -2.56 0.46
CA LEU A 57 3.79 -2.90 1.70
C LEU A 57 4.45 -2.21 2.90
N GLN A 58 5.78 -2.20 2.97
CA GLN A 58 6.52 -1.47 3.99
C GLN A 58 6.24 0.03 3.92
N GLN A 59 6.21 0.62 2.72
CA GLN A 59 5.84 2.03 2.56
C GLN A 59 4.41 2.32 3.03
N LEU A 60 3.44 1.43 2.78
CA LEU A 60 2.07 1.58 3.25
C LEU A 60 1.96 1.46 4.78
N VAL A 61 2.72 0.55 5.39
CA VAL A 61 2.76 0.36 6.84
C VAL A 61 3.42 1.55 7.53
N THR A 62 4.57 2.00 7.02
CA THR A 62 5.32 3.13 7.57
C THR A 62 4.64 4.47 7.29
N GLY A 63 4.04 4.63 6.11
CA GLY A 63 3.28 5.82 5.70
C GLY A 63 1.94 5.99 6.41
N GLY A 64 1.58 5.07 7.31
CA GLY A 64 0.38 5.12 8.14
C GLY A 64 0.37 6.20 9.23
N LEU A 65 1.43 7.01 9.36
CA LEU A 65 1.43 8.20 10.21
C LEU A 65 2.52 9.21 9.75
N PRO A 66 2.19 10.40 9.25
CA PRO A 66 2.64 11.60 9.92
C PRO A 66 1.75 11.74 11.15
N GLU A 67 2.34 11.51 12.31
CA GLU A 67 1.80 11.90 13.60
C GLU A 67 1.31 13.35 13.59
N SER A 68 0.05 13.55 13.17
CA SER A 68 -0.68 14.80 13.31
C SER A 68 -1.33 14.88 14.70
N ARG A 69 -0.61 14.47 15.75
CA ARG A 69 -1.04 14.58 17.15
C ARG A 69 0.15 14.76 18.09
N ALA A 70 0.77 15.94 18.06
CA ALA A 70 1.38 16.55 19.25
C ALA A 70 1.67 18.05 19.01
N SER A 71 0.68 18.80 18.50
CA SER A 71 0.61 20.23 18.86
C SER A 71 -0.26 20.35 20.11
N SER A 72 0.29 19.98 21.25
CA SER A 72 -0.10 20.55 22.54
C SER A 72 1.08 21.39 23.02
N ALA A 73 1.37 22.46 22.27
CA ALA A 73 1.85 23.69 22.89
C ALA A 73 0.63 24.23 23.67
N ALA A 74 0.59 24.11 24.99
CA ALA A 74 1.22 25.01 25.94
C ALA A 74 0.69 26.45 25.79
N GLU A 75 0.11 26.93 26.89
CA GLU A 75 -0.26 28.33 27.19
C GLU A 75 -1.60 28.76 26.54
N ASP A 76 -2.61 29.30 27.23
CA ASP A 76 -2.66 30.06 28.46
C ASP A 76 -4.14 30.09 28.92
N ASP A 77 -4.48 29.59 30.11
CA ASP A 77 -5.76 29.92 30.76
C ASP A 77 -5.49 30.23 32.23
N VAL A 78 -4.96 31.45 32.41
CA VAL A 78 -5.29 32.41 33.46
C VAL A 78 -6.14 31.84 34.60
N TYR A 79 -5.48 31.42 35.68
CA TYR A 79 -6.17 31.28 36.96
C TYR A 79 -6.48 32.67 37.49
N ALA A 80 -7.74 33.07 37.30
CA ALA A 80 -8.36 34.19 37.98
C ALA A 80 -8.39 33.93 39.49
N ALA A 81 -7.72 34.77 40.27
CA ALA A 81 -8.04 35.10 41.67
C ALA A 81 -7.32 36.39 42.08
#